data_AF-A0AAW6VPX3-F1
#
_entry.id   AF-A0AAW6VPX3-F1
#
_cell.length_a   1.000
_cell.length_b   1.000
_cell.length_c   1.000
_cell.angle_alpha   90.00
_cell.angle_beta   90.00
_cell.angle_gamma   90.00
#
_symmetry.space_group_name_H-M   'P 1'
#
loop_
_entity.id
_entity.type
_entity.pdbx_description
1 polymer ?
#
loop_
_entity_poly.entity_id
_entity_poly.type
_entity_poly.pdbx_seq_one_letter_code
_entity_poly.pdbx_strand_id
1 'polypeptide(L)'
;MAKSTEYFEQIELGSMEVEILSDVLMEAFFVLTKFYKLPKIEVISDLKTILSFEGVVNKDKVILFETLSIIENKNIDFVDALICAKCKFQNYEKLSFDKDLSKC
;
A
#
# COMPACT_ATOMS: atom_id res chain seq x y z
N MET A 1 13.28 14.26 11.21
CA MET A 1 14.42 13.89 10.36
C MET A 1 15.27 12.83 11.07
N ALA A 2 16.09 13.15 12.09
CA ALA A 2 16.97 12.14 12.71
C ALA A 2 16.25 10.90 13.25
N LYS A 3 15.18 11.07 14.04
CA LYS A 3 14.45 9.96 14.66
C LYS A 3 13.67 9.08 13.67
N SER A 4 13.16 9.65 12.58
CA SER A 4 12.45 8.88 11.55
C SER A 4 13.41 7.99 10.76
N THR A 5 14.59 8.52 10.41
CA THR A 5 15.65 7.76 9.73
C THR A 5 16.09 6.58 10.59
N GLU A 6 16.36 6.81 11.88
CA GLU A 6 16.74 5.76 12.83
C GLU A 6 15.68 4.63 12.90
N TYR A 7 14.39 4.96 12.94
CA TYR A 7 13.34 3.93 12.90
C TYR A 7 13.33 3.15 11.59
N PHE A 8 13.44 3.82 10.44
CA PHE A 8 13.44 3.11 9.16
C PHE A 8 14.67 2.21 8.98
N GLU A 9 15.85 2.62 9.44
CA GLU A 9 17.05 1.77 9.45
C GLU A 9 16.83 0.51 10.32
N GLN A 10 16.25 0.68 11.52
CA GLN A 10 15.97 -0.45 12.40
C GLN A 10 14.93 -1.42 11.83
N ILE A 11 13.89 -0.90 11.16
CA ILE A 11 12.85 -1.69 10.51
C ILE A 11 13.38 -2.40 9.26
N GLU A 12 14.18 -1.71 8.44
CA GLU A 12 14.80 -2.29 7.24
C GLU A 12 15.67 -3.50 7.59
N LEU A 13 16.45 -3.41 8.66
CA LEU A 13 17.31 -4.49 9.18
C LEU A 13 16.58 -5.56 10.00
N GLY A 14 15.26 -5.47 10.18
CA GLY A 14 14.49 -6.43 10.98
C GLY A 14 14.72 -6.35 12.50
N SER A 15 15.52 -5.39 12.98
CA SER A 15 15.79 -5.19 14.41
C SER A 15 14.61 -4.56 15.18
N MET A 16 13.61 -4.04 14.45
CA MET A 16 12.35 -3.55 14.96
C MET A 16 11.19 -4.04 14.09
N GLU A 17 10.24 -4.75 14.71
CA GLU A 17 9.02 -5.18 14.03
C GLU A 17 7.92 -4.13 14.11
N VAL A 18 7.24 -3.89 12.99
CA VAL A 18 6.12 -2.96 12.87
C VAL A 18 5.02 -3.50 11.96
N GLU A 19 3.81 -2.99 12.16
CA GLU A 19 2.71 -3.11 11.21
C GLU A 19 2.36 -1.73 10.64
N ILE A 20 2.11 -1.68 9.33
CA ILE A 20 1.66 -0.51 8.61
C ILE A 20 0.18 -0.68 8.29
N LEU A 21 -0.67 0.20 8.83
CA LEU A 21 -2.10 0.17 8.56
C LEU A 21 -2.40 0.53 7.10
N SER A 22 -3.41 -0.09 6.51
CA SER A 22 -3.87 0.22 5.15
C SER A 22 -4.20 1.70 4.96
N ASP A 23 -4.80 2.32 5.98
CA ASP A 23 -5.22 3.72 5.97
C ASP A 23 -4.01 4.66 5.98
N VAL A 24 -2.95 4.30 6.69
CA VAL A 24 -1.68 5.06 6.73
C VAL A 24 -0.95 4.93 5.39
N LEU A 25 -0.92 3.73 4.80
CA LEU A 25 -0.35 3.52 3.47
C LEU A 25 -1.11 4.32 2.40
N MET A 26 -2.45 4.33 2.50
CA MET A 26 -3.32 5.13 1.64
C MET A 26 -3.00 6.63 1.77
N GLU A 27 -2.99 7.16 3.00
CA GLU A 27 -2.71 8.57 3.24
C GLU A 27 -1.33 8.97 2.73
N ALA A 28 -0.29 8.16 2.98
CA ALA A 28 1.04 8.39 2.45
C ALA A 28 1.05 8.47 0.92
N PHE A 29 0.39 7.52 0.24
CA PHE A 29 0.24 7.55 -1.22
C PHE A 29 -0.46 8.82 -1.70
N PHE A 30 -1.57 9.21 -1.08
CA PHE A 30 -2.33 10.40 -1.47
C PHE A 30 -1.55 11.69 -1.23
N VAL A 31 -0.88 11.84 -0.09
CA VAL A 31 -0.08 13.02 0.24
C VAL A 31 1.07 13.17 -0.76
N LEU A 32 1.83 12.09 -1.02
CA LEU A 32 2.97 12.12 -1.94
C LEU A 32 2.54 12.42 -3.39
N THR A 33 1.43 11.85 -3.86
CA THR A 33 0.99 11.99 -5.26
C THR A 33 0.10 13.20 -5.52
N LYS A 34 -0.76 13.62 -4.58
CA LYS A 34 -1.70 14.74 -4.78
C LYS A 34 -1.17 16.06 -4.24
N PHE A 35 -0.60 16.06 -3.03
CA PHE A 35 -0.08 17.27 -2.41
C PHE A 35 1.31 17.61 -2.94
N TYR A 36 2.24 16.65 -2.85
CA TYR A 36 3.62 16.84 -3.33
C TYR A 36 3.78 16.63 -4.84
N LYS A 37 2.79 16.04 -5.52
CA LYS A 37 2.77 15.82 -6.97
C LYS A 37 3.96 15.00 -7.49
N LEU A 38 4.48 14.11 -6.66
CA LEU A 38 5.55 13.18 -7.07
C LEU A 38 5.03 12.19 -8.12
N PRO A 39 5.90 11.66 -9.00
CA PRO A 39 5.51 10.65 -9.97
C PRO A 39 4.90 9.43 -9.30
N LYS A 40 3.67 9.07 -9.70
CA LYS A 40 2.90 7.95 -9.13
C LYS A 40 3.70 6.63 -9.10
N ILE A 41 4.44 6.34 -10.18
CA ILE A 41 5.22 5.10 -10.30
C ILE A 41 6.36 5.07 -9.28
N GLU A 42 7.06 6.18 -9.06
CA GLU A 42 8.12 6.30 -8.07
C GLU A 42 7.56 6.10 -6.66
N VAL A 43 6.47 6.80 -6.31
CA VAL A 43 5.80 6.65 -5.01
C VAL A 43 5.37 5.20 -4.77
N ILE A 44 4.79 4.53 -5.77
CA ILE A 44 4.37 3.12 -5.65
C ILE A 44 5.59 2.22 -5.42
N SER A 45 6.68 2.42 -6.15
CA SER A 45 7.92 1.66 -5.98
C SER A 45 8.51 1.82 -4.59
N ASP A 46 8.56 3.05 -4.08
CA ASP A 46 9.10 3.35 -2.74
C ASP A 46 8.23 2.74 -1.64
N LEU A 47 6.91 2.86 -1.74
CA LEU A 47 5.99 2.25 -0.79
C LEU A 47 6.05 0.72 -0.80
N LYS A 48 6.21 0.09 -1.98
CA LYS A 48 6.45 -1.35 -2.09
C LYS A 48 7.77 -1.75 -1.44
N THR A 49 8.81 -0.94 -1.57
CA THR A 49 10.11 -1.16 -0.92
C THR A 49 9.99 -1.10 0.59
N ILE A 50 9.34 -0.07 1.13
CA ILE A 50 9.07 0.05 2.58
C ILE A 50 8.27 -1.16 3.07
N LEU A 51 7.20 -1.54 2.37
CA LEU A 51 6.44 -2.74 2.74
C LEU A 51 7.31 -3.98 2.73
N SER A 52 8.35 -4.05 1.91
CA SER A 52 9.23 -5.22 1.75
C SER A 52 10.33 -5.31 2.80
N PHE A 53 10.53 -4.29 3.63
CA PHE A 53 11.48 -4.33 4.75
C PHE A 53 11.26 -5.54 5.66
N GLU A 54 12.36 -6.05 6.22
CA GLU A 54 12.36 -7.28 7.04
C GLU A 54 11.49 -7.12 8.28
N GLY A 55 11.54 -5.95 8.93
CA GLY A 55 10.74 -5.62 10.12
C GLY A 55 9.27 -5.30 9.85
N VAL A 56 8.81 -5.26 8.58
CA VAL A 56 7.37 -5.06 8.29
C VAL A 56 6.67 -6.41 8.28
N VAL A 57 5.95 -6.69 9.38
CA VAL A 57 5.39 -8.01 9.72
C VAL A 57 3.86 -8.11 9.50
N ASN A 58 3.27 -7.18 8.75
CA ASN A 58 1.85 -7.23 8.38
C ASN A 58 1.42 -8.62 7.89
N LYS A 59 0.43 -9.23 8.56
CA LYS A 59 -0.18 -10.50 8.11
C LYS A 59 -0.78 -10.39 6.71
N ASP A 60 -1.22 -9.21 6.33
CA ASP A 60 -1.84 -8.89 5.05
C ASP A 60 -0.92 -8.13 4.09
N LYS A 61 0.41 -8.20 4.29
CA LYS A 61 1.43 -7.55 3.44
C LYS A 61 1.24 -7.83 1.94
N VAL A 62 0.88 -9.06 1.57
CA VAL A 62 0.55 -9.45 0.19
C VAL A 62 -0.64 -8.66 -0.37
N ILE A 63 -1.66 -8.39 0.45
CA ILE A 63 -2.85 -7.63 0.04
C ILE A 63 -2.46 -6.16 -0.18
N LEU A 64 -1.67 -5.57 0.72
CA LEU A 64 -1.18 -4.18 0.56
C LEU A 64 -0.30 -4.03 -0.67
N PHE A 65 0.59 -5.00 -0.92
CA PHE A 65 1.45 -5.00 -2.10
C PHE A 65 0.66 -5.14 -3.41
N GLU A 66 -0.34 -6.02 -3.43
CA GLU A 66 -1.24 -6.16 -4.58
C GLU A 66 -2.06 -4.88 -4.80
N THR A 67 -2.54 -4.24 -3.73
CA THR A 67 -3.27 -2.97 -3.81
C THR A 67 -2.46 -1.94 -4.60
N LEU A 68 -1.20 -1.73 -4.21
CA LEU A 68 -0.28 -0.84 -4.93
C LEU A 68 -0.04 -1.29 -6.38
N SER A 69 0.04 -2.60 -6.63
CA SER A 69 0.23 -3.15 -7.99
C SER A 69 -0.99 -2.95 -8.89
N ILE A 70 -2.20 -3.04 -8.35
CA ILE A 70 -3.43 -2.74 -9.08
C ILE A 70 -3.49 -1.25 -9.41
N ILE A 71 -3.19 -0.38 -8.45
CA ILE A 71 -3.14 1.08 -8.66
C ILE A 71 -2.11 1.43 -9.74
N GLU A 72 -0.96 0.77 -9.77
CA GLU A 72 0.08 1.00 -10.77
C GLU A 72 -0.42 0.76 -12.20
N ASN A 73 -1.13 -0.35 -12.42
CA ASN A 73 -1.52 -0.83 -13.74
C ASN A 73 -2.92 -0.40 -14.18
N LYS A 74 -3.76 0.09 -13.26
CA LYS A 74 -5.14 0.49 -13.52
C LYS A 74 -5.41 1.90 -13.04
N ASN A 75 -6.36 2.57 -13.68
CA ASN A 75 -6.85 3.87 -13.21
C ASN A 75 -8.05 3.68 -12.27
N ILE A 76 -7.78 3.19 -11.06
CA ILE A 76 -8.76 3.07 -9.97
C ILE A 76 -8.18 3.69 -8.69
N ASP A 77 -9.04 4.07 -7.75
CA ASP A 77 -8.58 4.63 -6.49
C ASP A 77 -8.00 3.56 -5.55
N PHE A 78 -7.41 4.01 -4.44
CA PHE A 78 -6.74 3.13 -3.51
C PHE A 78 -7.70 2.16 -2.80
N VAL A 79 -8.89 2.63 -2.42
CA VAL A 79 -9.87 1.84 -1.65
C VAL A 79 -10.45 0.76 -2.55
N ASP A 80 -10.80 1.09 -3.79
CA ASP A 80 -11.23 0.12 -4.78
C ASP A 80 -10.16 -0.93 -5.02
N ALA A 81 -8.91 -0.53 -5.22
CA ALA A 81 -7.78 -1.45 -5.37
C ALA A 81 -7.61 -2.38 -4.16
N LEU A 82 -7.79 -1.86 -2.95
CA LEU A 82 -7.71 -2.64 -1.72
C LEU A 82 -8.82 -3.69 -1.63
N ILE A 83 -10.05 -3.33 -1.99
CA ILE A 83 -11.17 -4.27 -2.07
C ILE A 83 -10.86 -5.37 -3.09
N CYS A 84 -10.39 -5.00 -4.28
CA CYS A 84 -10.02 -5.95 -5.33
C CYS A 84 -8.93 -6.92 -4.85
N ALA A 85 -7.89 -6.42 -4.18
CA ALA A 85 -6.82 -7.24 -3.61
C ALA A 85 -7.35 -8.19 -2.53
N LYS A 86 -8.21 -7.72 -1.62
CA LYS A 86 -8.83 -8.57 -0.59
C LYS A 86 -9.68 -9.67 -1.20
N CYS A 87 -10.55 -9.35 -2.16
CA CYS A 87 -11.36 -10.35 -2.86
C CYS A 87 -10.49 -11.42 -3.53
N LYS A 88 -9.39 -11.01 -4.18
CA LYS A 88 -8.46 -11.92 -4.85
C LYS A 88 -7.78 -12.90 -3.88
N PHE A 89 -7.31 -12.44 -2.72
CA PHE A 89 -6.53 -13.27 -1.80
C PHE A 89 -7.35 -13.97 -0.71
N GLN A 90 -8.57 -13.51 -0.45
CA GLN A 90 -9.42 -14.03 0.62
C GLN A 90 -10.65 -14.78 0.09
N ASN A 91 -10.80 -14.94 -1.23
CA ASN A 91 -11.93 -15.60 -1.89
C ASN A 91 -13.31 -15.02 -1.50
N TYR A 92 -13.39 -13.70 -1.34
CA TYR A 92 -14.66 -13.01 -1.14
C TYR A 92 -15.24 -12.50 -2.46
N GLU A 93 -16.57 -12.54 -2.58
CA GLU A 93 -17.30 -11.84 -3.63
C GLU A 93 -17.32 -10.32 -3.39
N LYS A 94 -17.48 -9.55 -4.47
CA LYS A 94 -17.58 -8.09 -4.42
C LYS A 94 -19.05 -7.68 -4.28
N LEU A 95 -19.37 -6.96 -3.22
CA LEU A 95 -20.66 -6.28 -3.04
C LEU A 95 -20.42 -4.77 -3.05
N SER A 96 -20.85 -4.09 -4.12
CA SER A 96 -20.70 -2.64 -4.24
C SER A 96 -21.82 -2.04 -5.08
N PHE A 97 -22.21 -0.81 -4.75
CA PHE A 97 -23.05 0.04 -5.59
C PHE A 97 -22.22 0.84 -6.61
N ASP A 98 -20.90 0.89 -6.40
CA ASP A 98 -19.98 1.52 -7.33
C ASP A 98 -19.68 0.58 -8.50
N LYS A 99 -19.97 1.07 -9.70
CA LYS A 99 -19.72 0.33 -10.94
C LYS A 99 -18.23 0.27 -11.27
N ASP A 100 -17.43 1.18 -10.74
CA ASP A 100 -15.99 1.26 -11.02
C ASP A 100 -15.21 0.09 -10.40
N LEU A 101 -15.76 -0.53 -9.35
CA LEU A 101 -15.20 -1.74 -8.74
C LEU A 101 -15.29 -2.99 -9.65
N SER A 102 -15.99 -2.90 -10.79
CA SER A 102 -15.94 -3.93 -11.85
C SER A 102 -14.67 -3.85 -12.71
N LYS A 103 -13.86 -2.79 -12.59
CA LYS A 103 -12.62 -2.59 -13.36
C LYS A 103 -11.46 -3.44 -12.83
N CYS A 104 -11.66 -4.10 -11.69
CA CYS A 104 -10.89 -5.28 -11.30
C CYS A 104 -11.58 -6.56 -11.77
#